data_AF-M9MGU2-F1
#
_entry.id   AF-M9MGU2-F1
#
_cell.length_a   1.000
_cell.length_b   1.000
_cell.length_c   1.000
_cell.angle_alpha   90.00
_cell.angle_beta   90.00
_cell.angle_gamma   90.00
#
_symmetry.space_group_name_H-M   'P 1'
#
loop_
_entity.id
_entity.type
_entity.pdbx_description
1 polymer ?
#
loop_
_entity_poly.entity_id
_entity_poly.type
_entity_poly.pdbx_seq_one_letter_code
_entity_poly.pdbx_strand_id
1 'polypeptide(L)'
;MDPARHAKAREGTGSSRIIAFSPARAHPLFHRHHSPPHHHDIHPRVTVTPSLPSNITIMIGQNVARASRSSLRAASLLGRRTMVTQEERWTLENARNAGSFIEGPNKVQLSHVVPNIEASWKSLSKEEQYGVFRQLEELQRKDWKELSVDEKKAAYFVSFGPHGPRKPITASGQGAKTFAGVVAALGVTTGVFYLMRANGGAPVKTMTKEWQEASNEIALEQKQNPITGIASDNYKGKGHVQSA
;
A
#
# COMPACT_ATOMS: atom_id res chain seq x y z
N MET A 1 -2.92 -62.30 -16.62
CA MET A 1 -2.38 -63.66 -16.61
C MET A 1 -1.34 -63.70 -17.72
N ASP A 2 -0.04 -63.89 -17.54
CA ASP A 2 0.93 -64.08 -16.44
C ASP A 2 2.33 -64.10 -17.17
N PRO A 3 3.50 -64.33 -16.56
CA PRO A 3 4.26 -63.56 -15.56
C PRO A 3 5.76 -63.33 -15.93
N ALA A 4 6.48 -62.59 -15.06
CA ALA A 4 7.89 -62.76 -14.63
C ALA A 4 9.01 -62.74 -15.70
N ARG A 5 10.11 -61.98 -15.60
CA ARG A 5 11.20 -61.84 -14.59
C ARG A 5 12.09 -60.70 -15.15
N HIS A 6 12.89 -59.91 -14.44
CA HIS A 6 13.93 -60.27 -13.48
C HIS A 6 14.33 -59.02 -12.68
N ALA A 7 14.42 -59.19 -11.36
CA ALA A 7 15.09 -58.26 -10.46
C ALA A 7 16.62 -58.44 -10.55
N LYS A 8 17.37 -57.34 -10.41
CA LYS A 8 18.67 -57.36 -9.74
C LYS A 8 18.99 -56.00 -9.13
N ALA A 9 18.95 -55.96 -7.81
CA ALA A 9 19.51 -54.90 -6.98
C ALA A 9 21.04 -54.93 -7.03
N ARG A 10 21.67 -53.75 -6.87
CA ARG A 10 22.86 -53.57 -6.03
C ARG A 10 23.08 -52.08 -5.73
N GLU A 11 23.27 -51.81 -4.45
CA GLU A 11 23.80 -50.61 -3.80
C GLU A 11 25.11 -50.17 -4.48
N GLY A 12 25.60 -48.93 -4.44
CA GLY A 12 25.33 -47.74 -3.64
C GLY A 12 26.63 -46.92 -3.71
N THR A 13 26.54 -45.60 -3.84
CA THR A 13 27.61 -44.66 -3.44
C THR A 13 27.08 -43.25 -3.60
N GLY A 14 26.99 -42.53 -2.48
CA GLY A 14 26.42 -41.20 -2.41
C GLY A 14 27.32 -40.12 -2.99
N SER A 15 26.69 -39.07 -3.52
CA SER A 15 27.30 -37.74 -3.56
C SER A 15 26.19 -36.70 -3.58
N SER A 16 25.73 -36.32 -2.37
CA SER A 16 24.88 -35.16 -2.17
C SER A 16 25.72 -33.89 -2.31
N ARG A 17 25.57 -33.14 -3.41
CA ARG A 17 26.04 -31.76 -3.47
C ARG A 17 24.94 -30.82 -2.97
N ILE A 18 25.03 -30.53 -1.67
CA ILE A 18 24.41 -29.37 -1.04
C ILE A 18 25.23 -28.15 -1.46
N ILE A 19 24.61 -27.21 -2.19
CA ILE A 19 25.17 -25.90 -2.45
C ILE A 19 24.85 -25.04 -1.22
N ALA A 20 25.78 -25.01 -0.26
CA ALA A 20 25.77 -24.08 0.85
C ALA A 20 26.67 -22.89 0.51
N PHE A 21 26.09 -21.70 0.33
CA PHE A 21 26.81 -20.44 0.33
C PHE A 21 26.97 -19.97 1.79
N SER A 22 28.21 -20.01 2.28
CA SER A 22 28.64 -19.47 3.57
C SER A 22 29.04 -17.98 3.40
N PRO A 23 28.83 -17.11 4.41
CA PRO A 23 29.00 -15.66 4.28
C PRO A 23 30.47 -15.23 4.34
N ALA A 24 30.86 -14.31 3.47
CA ALA A 24 32.21 -13.75 3.47
C ALA A 24 32.39 -12.70 4.58
N ARG A 25 33.57 -12.83 5.20
CA ARG A 25 34.13 -12.15 6.36
C ARG A 25 34.47 -10.68 6.09
N ALA A 26 34.28 -9.84 7.10
CA ALA A 26 34.65 -8.44 7.16
C ALA A 26 36.18 -8.21 7.23
N HIS A 27 36.66 -7.16 6.56
CA HIS A 27 38.00 -6.57 6.76
C HIS A 27 37.85 -5.12 7.26
N PRO A 28 38.65 -4.68 8.25
CA PRO A 28 38.69 -3.29 8.70
C PRO A 28 39.84 -2.54 8.01
N LEU A 29 39.58 -1.35 7.48
CA LEU A 29 40.63 -0.37 7.18
C LEU A 29 40.13 1.03 7.53
N PHE A 30 40.65 1.51 8.67
CA PHE A 30 40.58 2.88 9.16
C PHE A 30 41.48 3.78 8.32
N HIS A 31 40.94 4.87 7.76
CA HIS A 31 41.70 6.11 7.59
C HIS A 31 40.83 7.29 8.02
N ARG A 32 41.20 7.85 9.18
CA ARG A 32 40.54 8.96 9.87
C ARG A 32 41.31 10.23 9.50
N HIS A 33 40.71 11.09 8.65
CA HIS A 33 41.24 12.43 8.43
C HIS A 33 41.24 13.21 9.74
N HIS A 34 42.42 13.68 10.14
CA HIS A 34 42.60 14.60 11.26
C HIS A 34 42.32 16.03 10.78
N SER A 35 41.32 16.68 11.38
CA SER A 35 41.16 18.14 11.32
C SER A 35 41.82 18.76 12.57
N PRO A 36 42.60 19.85 12.44
CA PRO A 36 43.25 20.49 13.58
C PRO A 36 42.23 21.27 14.45
N PRO A 37 42.46 21.39 15.76
CA PRO A 37 41.55 22.09 16.67
C PRO A 37 41.66 23.61 16.53
N HIS A 38 40.52 24.28 16.36
CA HIS A 38 40.40 25.73 16.50
C HIS A 38 40.37 26.10 18.00
N HIS A 39 41.38 26.86 18.45
CA HIS A 39 41.35 27.55 19.73
C HIS A 39 40.34 28.70 19.66
N HIS A 40 39.30 28.66 20.49
CA HIS A 40 38.48 29.82 20.81
C HIS A 40 38.85 30.29 22.22
N ASP A 41 39.57 31.40 22.27
CA ASP A 41 39.87 32.14 23.49
C ASP A 41 38.58 32.69 24.09
N ILE A 42 38.25 32.24 25.30
CA ILE A 42 37.12 32.73 26.09
C ILE A 42 37.61 33.97 26.86
N HIS A 43 37.30 35.16 26.35
CA HIS A 43 37.39 36.37 27.15
C HIS A 43 36.21 36.44 28.14
N PRO A 44 36.45 36.78 29.43
CA PRO A 44 35.36 36.99 30.39
C PRO A 44 34.62 38.29 30.06
N ARG A 45 33.36 38.17 29.62
CA ARG A 45 32.45 39.31 29.41
C ARG A 45 31.93 39.79 30.77
N VAL A 46 32.51 40.89 31.26
CA VAL A 46 31.97 41.68 32.38
C VAL A 46 30.57 42.15 31.99
N THR A 47 29.57 41.68 32.72
CA THR A 47 28.17 42.09 32.52
C THR A 47 27.84 43.13 33.57
N VAL A 48 27.74 44.39 33.14
CA VAL A 48 27.27 45.51 33.95
C VAL A 48 25.76 45.32 34.19
N THR A 49 25.36 45.20 35.45
CA THR A 49 23.95 45.20 35.87
C THR A 49 23.43 46.63 35.98
N PRO A 50 22.38 47.04 35.27
CA PRO A 50 21.60 48.20 35.67
C PRO A 50 20.63 47.80 36.78
N SER A 51 20.73 48.48 37.91
CA SER A 51 19.78 48.46 39.03
C SER A 51 18.40 48.95 38.56
N LEU A 52 17.34 48.22 38.88
CA LEU A 52 15.97 48.73 38.80
C LEU A 52 15.35 48.81 40.21
N PRO A 53 14.59 49.88 40.49
CA PRO A 53 14.13 50.21 41.83
C PRO A 53 12.96 49.35 42.31
N SER A 54 12.92 49.26 43.64
CA SER A 54 11.87 48.76 44.51
C SER A 54 10.48 49.29 44.18
N ASN A 55 9.59 48.37 43.77
CA ASN A 55 8.22 48.18 44.26
C ASN A 55 7.41 47.48 43.18
N ILE A 56 6.89 46.29 43.49
CA ILE A 56 5.57 45.74 43.11
C ILE A 56 5.60 44.24 43.40
N THR A 57 4.94 43.87 44.50
CA THR A 57 4.60 42.49 44.88
C THR A 57 3.56 41.95 43.91
N ILE A 58 3.87 40.90 43.15
CA ILE A 58 2.86 40.06 42.47
C ILE A 58 3.15 38.58 42.76
N MET A 59 2.10 37.92 43.24
CA MET A 59 2.02 36.56 43.78
C MET A 59 2.41 35.47 42.77
N ILE A 60 3.33 34.59 43.15
CA ILE A 60 3.66 33.37 42.39
C ILE A 60 2.60 32.30 42.71
N GLY A 61 1.64 32.14 41.80
CA GLY A 61 0.76 30.98 41.75
C GLY A 61 1.47 29.77 41.15
N GLN A 62 1.37 28.63 41.85
CA GLN A 62 1.78 27.31 41.41
C GLN A 62 0.98 26.88 40.18
N ASN A 63 1.63 26.35 39.13
CA ASN A 63 1.06 25.40 38.16
C ASN A 63 2.14 24.96 37.14
N VAL A 64 2.84 23.85 37.42
CA VAL A 64 3.54 23.10 36.36
C VAL A 64 2.84 21.76 36.21
N ALA A 65 2.14 21.64 35.08
CA ALA A 65 1.36 20.49 34.70
C ALA A 65 2.26 19.26 34.48
N ARG A 66 1.77 18.16 35.04
CA ARG A 66 2.22 16.78 34.85
C ARG A 66 2.11 16.41 33.37
N ALA A 67 3.23 16.36 32.66
CA ALA A 67 3.27 15.88 31.28
C ALA A 67 2.92 14.38 31.23
N SER A 68 1.83 14.08 30.52
CA SER A 68 1.29 12.76 30.26
C SER A 68 2.31 11.85 29.57
N ARG A 69 2.50 10.65 30.13
CA ARG A 69 3.24 9.56 29.49
C ARG A 69 2.44 9.10 28.27
N SER A 70 2.83 9.53 27.09
CA SER A 70 2.37 8.99 25.81
C SER A 70 2.87 7.56 25.69
N SER A 71 1.95 6.61 25.86
CA SER A 71 2.14 5.19 25.58
C SER A 71 2.33 5.01 24.07
N LEU A 72 3.59 4.89 23.65
CA LEU A 72 3.93 4.30 22.36
C LEU A 72 3.50 2.83 22.40
N ARG A 73 2.26 2.54 21.99
CA ARG A 73 1.86 1.18 21.69
C ARG A 73 2.64 0.71 20.47
N ALA A 74 3.45 -0.31 20.71
CA ALA A 74 4.26 -1.01 19.75
C ALA A 74 3.48 -1.33 18.47
N ALA A 75 4.04 -0.92 17.33
CA ALA A 75 3.64 -1.40 16.03
C ALA A 75 4.00 -2.88 15.89
N SER A 76 3.10 -3.78 16.28
CA SER A 76 3.13 -5.18 15.88
C SER A 76 2.63 -5.32 14.42
N LEU A 77 3.26 -4.59 13.49
CA LEU A 77 2.90 -4.59 12.06
C LEU A 77 3.82 -5.50 11.22
N LEU A 78 4.26 -6.62 11.80
CA LEU A 78 4.94 -7.69 11.07
C LEU A 78 4.39 -9.05 11.51
N GLY A 79 3.08 -9.24 11.35
CA GLY A 79 2.38 -10.47 11.67
C GLY A 79 1.68 -11.07 10.46
N ARG A 80 2.38 -12.00 9.78
CA ARG A 80 1.87 -13.05 8.87
C ARG A 80 1.18 -12.61 7.57
N ARG A 81 1.87 -12.91 6.46
CA ARG A 81 1.36 -12.91 5.08
C ARG A 81 0.35 -14.04 4.84
N THR A 82 -0.78 -14.01 5.52
CA THR A 82 -1.97 -14.76 5.10
C THR A 82 -3.10 -13.75 5.06
N MET A 83 -3.51 -13.35 3.84
CA MET A 83 -4.68 -12.49 3.60
C MET A 83 -5.98 -13.26 3.86
N VAL A 84 -6.05 -13.99 4.97
CA VAL A 84 -7.28 -14.53 5.51
C VAL A 84 -7.49 -13.73 6.77
N THR A 85 -8.44 -12.79 6.71
CA THR A 85 -8.80 -12.06 7.91
C THR A 85 -9.40 -13.06 8.90
N GLN A 86 -9.08 -12.92 10.20
CA GLN A 86 -9.47 -13.91 11.21
C GLN A 86 -10.99 -14.10 11.26
N GLU A 87 -11.76 -13.06 10.93
CA GLU A 87 -13.23 -13.12 10.88
C GLU A 87 -13.79 -14.01 9.76
N GLU A 88 -13.01 -14.34 8.72
CA GLU A 88 -13.50 -15.17 7.61
C GLU A 88 -13.30 -16.67 7.82
N ARG A 89 -12.55 -17.09 8.85
CA ARG A 89 -12.32 -18.50 9.18
C ARG A 89 -13.44 -19.05 10.07
N TRP A 90 -13.92 -20.25 9.79
CA TRP A 90 -14.78 -20.96 10.74
C TRP A 90 -13.98 -21.29 12.00
N THR A 91 -14.32 -20.62 13.10
CA THR A 91 -13.73 -20.85 14.42
C THR A 91 -14.42 -22.02 15.10
N LEU A 92 -13.79 -22.56 16.15
CA LEU A 92 -14.40 -23.57 17.00
C LEU A 92 -15.69 -23.06 17.67
N GLU A 93 -15.76 -21.76 17.96
CA GLU A 93 -16.96 -21.13 18.52
C GLU A 93 -18.11 -21.12 17.52
N ASN A 94 -17.85 -20.73 16.26
CA ASN A 94 -18.87 -20.77 15.21
C ASN A 94 -19.39 -22.20 15.01
N ALA A 95 -18.50 -23.20 15.02
CA ALA A 95 -18.88 -24.60 14.90
C ALA A 95 -19.72 -25.09 16.09
N ARG A 96 -19.42 -24.65 17.31
CA ARG A 96 -20.21 -24.96 18.52
C ARG A 96 -21.59 -24.31 18.48
N ASN A 97 -21.65 -23.04 18.09
CA ASN A 97 -22.90 -22.28 18.03
C ASN A 97 -23.77 -22.71 16.83
N ALA A 98 -23.17 -23.29 15.80
CA ALA A 98 -23.88 -23.79 14.62
C ALA A 98 -24.75 -25.02 14.88
N GLY A 99 -24.66 -25.67 16.05
CA GLY A 99 -25.43 -26.89 16.35
C GLY A 99 -26.94 -26.74 16.15
N SER A 100 -27.50 -25.57 16.47
CA SER A 100 -28.92 -25.25 16.27
C SER A 100 -29.35 -25.17 14.80
N PHE A 101 -28.40 -24.91 13.89
CA PHE A 101 -28.62 -24.79 12.45
C PHE A 101 -28.40 -26.12 11.69
N ILE A 102 -27.78 -27.10 12.35
CA ILE A 102 -27.54 -28.45 11.80
C ILE A 102 -28.74 -29.36 12.12
N GLU A 103 -29.15 -29.42 13.40
CA GLU A 103 -30.18 -30.36 13.88
C GLU A 103 -31.25 -29.71 14.77
N GLY A 104 -31.19 -28.39 14.98
CA GLY A 104 -32.10 -27.67 15.88
C GLY A 104 -33.37 -27.13 15.19
N PRO A 105 -34.19 -26.36 15.94
CA PRO A 105 -35.44 -25.77 15.41
C PRO A 105 -35.19 -24.76 14.27
N ASN A 106 -33.98 -24.19 14.21
CA ASN A 106 -33.55 -23.26 13.16
C ASN A 106 -32.70 -23.95 12.08
N LYS A 107 -32.95 -25.24 11.83
CA LYS A 107 -32.22 -26.00 10.80
C LYS A 107 -32.32 -25.29 9.46
N VAL A 108 -31.17 -25.02 8.85
CA VAL A 108 -31.13 -24.42 7.51
C VAL A 108 -31.73 -25.41 6.52
N GLN A 109 -32.79 -24.99 5.82
CA GLN A 109 -33.45 -25.81 4.80
C GLN A 109 -32.63 -25.78 3.51
N LEU A 110 -31.90 -26.87 3.27
CA LEU A 110 -30.97 -26.98 2.15
C LEU A 110 -31.67 -26.77 0.79
N SER A 111 -32.90 -27.26 0.63
CA SER A 111 -33.71 -27.11 -0.59
C SER A 111 -34.00 -25.66 -0.97
N HIS A 112 -34.10 -24.76 0.00
CA HIS A 112 -34.36 -23.33 -0.26
C HIS A 112 -33.08 -22.57 -0.59
N VAL A 113 -31.97 -22.94 0.05
CA VAL A 113 -30.69 -22.21 -0.04
C VAL A 113 -29.87 -22.66 -1.26
N VAL A 114 -29.91 -23.95 -1.60
CA VAL A 114 -29.09 -24.56 -2.66
C VAL A 114 -29.30 -23.94 -4.05
N PRO A 115 -30.54 -23.70 -4.53
CA PRO A 115 -30.76 -23.12 -5.86
C PRO A 115 -30.19 -21.70 -6.01
N ASN A 116 -30.12 -20.93 -4.92
CA ASN A 116 -29.66 -19.55 -4.92
C ASN A 116 -28.50 -19.31 -3.94
N ILE A 117 -27.63 -20.33 -3.81
CA ILE A 117 -26.51 -20.30 -2.86
C ILE A 117 -25.56 -19.14 -3.16
N GLU A 118 -25.33 -18.81 -4.42
CA GLU A 118 -24.35 -17.80 -4.81
C GLU A 118 -24.73 -16.39 -4.35
N ALA A 119 -26.02 -16.06 -4.38
CA ALA A 119 -26.54 -14.78 -3.91
C ALA A 119 -26.73 -14.76 -2.39
N SER A 120 -27.25 -15.85 -1.81
CA SER A 120 -27.57 -15.94 -0.38
C SER A 120 -26.34 -16.15 0.51
N TRP A 121 -25.25 -16.73 -0.01
CA TRP A 121 -24.05 -17.05 0.80
C TRP A 121 -23.50 -15.83 1.54
N LYS A 122 -23.52 -14.65 0.91
CA LYS A 122 -23.03 -13.40 1.52
C LYS A 122 -23.94 -12.84 2.61
N SER A 123 -25.23 -13.16 2.58
CA SER A 123 -26.20 -12.73 3.59
C SER A 123 -26.32 -13.68 4.77
N LEU A 124 -25.91 -14.95 4.61
CA LEU A 124 -25.92 -15.93 5.70
C LEU A 124 -24.89 -15.58 6.77
N SER A 125 -25.27 -15.79 8.04
CA SER A 125 -24.35 -15.76 9.17
C SER A 125 -23.28 -16.85 9.07
N LYS A 126 -22.19 -16.73 9.82
CA LYS A 126 -21.09 -17.70 9.77
C LYS A 126 -21.51 -19.08 10.31
N GLU A 127 -22.41 -19.08 11.28
CA GLU A 127 -23.02 -20.26 11.88
C GLU A 127 -23.91 -20.99 10.86
N GLU A 128 -24.75 -20.24 10.11
CA GLU A 128 -25.57 -20.81 9.04
C GLU A 128 -24.73 -21.33 7.87
N GLN A 129 -23.70 -20.59 7.46
CA GLN A 129 -22.74 -21.04 6.44
C GLN A 129 -22.09 -22.37 6.84
N TYR A 130 -21.71 -22.51 8.11
CA TYR A 130 -21.16 -23.76 8.64
C TYR A 130 -22.23 -24.87 8.65
N GLY A 131 -23.46 -24.57 9.05
CA GLY A 131 -24.58 -25.52 9.00
C GLY A 131 -24.85 -26.06 7.60
N VAL A 132 -24.90 -25.18 6.58
CA VAL A 132 -25.04 -25.56 5.16
C VAL A 132 -23.86 -26.42 4.71
N PHE A 133 -22.62 -26.05 5.07
CA PHE A 133 -21.44 -26.83 4.75
C PHE A 133 -21.51 -28.26 5.32
N ARG A 134 -21.89 -28.40 6.59
CA ARG A 134 -22.03 -29.71 7.25
C ARG A 134 -23.10 -30.58 6.59
N GLN A 135 -24.26 -30.02 6.28
CA GLN A 135 -25.32 -30.73 5.58
C GLN A 135 -24.87 -31.17 4.16
N LEU A 136 -24.15 -30.31 3.42
CA LEU A 136 -23.60 -30.66 2.11
C LEU A 136 -22.51 -31.75 2.22
N GLU A 137 -21.69 -31.73 3.25
CA GLU A 137 -20.68 -32.77 3.50
C GLU A 137 -21.33 -34.14 3.76
N GLU A 138 -22.43 -34.17 4.52
CA GLU A 138 -23.21 -35.39 4.75
C GLU A 138 -23.84 -35.94 3.48
N LEU A 139 -24.30 -35.07 2.57
CA LEU A 139 -24.78 -35.50 1.25
C LEU A 139 -23.65 -35.99 0.35
N GLN A 140 -22.47 -35.37 0.40
CA GLN A 140 -21.29 -35.79 -0.37
C GLN A 140 -20.74 -37.15 0.05
N ARG A 141 -21.06 -37.62 1.27
CA ARG A 141 -20.70 -38.98 1.72
C ARG A 141 -21.57 -40.07 1.07
N LYS A 142 -22.73 -39.71 0.53
CA LYS A 142 -23.64 -40.62 -0.17
C LYS A 142 -23.23 -40.80 -1.63
N ASP A 143 -24.01 -41.57 -2.39
CA ASP A 143 -23.79 -41.74 -3.82
C ASP A 143 -23.95 -40.40 -4.57
N TRP A 144 -22.86 -39.95 -5.17
CA TRP A 144 -22.77 -38.80 -6.07
C TRP A 144 -23.73 -38.82 -7.28
N LYS A 145 -24.29 -39.97 -7.65
CA LYS A 145 -25.32 -40.07 -8.69
C LYS A 145 -26.70 -39.60 -8.20
N GLU A 146 -26.99 -39.75 -6.91
CA GLU A 146 -28.27 -39.38 -6.30
C GLU A 146 -28.35 -37.88 -5.95
N LEU A 147 -27.20 -37.21 -5.84
CA LEU A 147 -27.12 -35.76 -5.64
C LEU A 147 -27.72 -34.98 -6.82
N SER A 148 -28.62 -34.05 -6.51
CA SER A 148 -29.20 -33.13 -7.49
C SER A 148 -28.13 -32.23 -8.12
N VAL A 149 -28.43 -31.69 -9.30
CA VAL A 149 -27.52 -30.77 -10.00
C VAL A 149 -27.24 -29.51 -9.18
N ASP A 150 -28.25 -29.01 -8.47
CA ASP A 150 -28.09 -27.80 -7.68
C ASP A 150 -27.28 -28.06 -6.41
N GLU A 151 -27.42 -29.22 -5.76
CA GLU A 151 -26.55 -29.58 -4.62
C GLU A 151 -25.09 -29.73 -5.06
N LYS A 152 -24.85 -30.27 -6.26
CA LYS A 152 -23.51 -30.32 -6.86
C LYS A 152 -22.95 -28.93 -7.11
N LYS A 153 -23.75 -28.01 -7.68
CA LYS A 153 -23.34 -26.61 -7.86
C LYS A 153 -23.08 -25.93 -6.54
N ALA A 154 -23.91 -26.16 -5.52
CA ALA A 154 -23.74 -25.58 -4.20
C ALA A 154 -22.50 -26.12 -3.49
N ALA A 155 -22.26 -27.43 -3.56
CA ALA A 155 -21.02 -28.04 -3.09
C ALA A 155 -19.78 -27.43 -3.76
N TYR A 156 -19.82 -27.27 -5.09
CA TYR A 156 -18.76 -26.62 -5.84
C TYR A 156 -18.59 -25.16 -5.44
N PHE A 157 -19.68 -24.40 -5.30
CA PHE A 157 -19.64 -23.01 -4.88
C PHE A 157 -19.05 -22.90 -3.47
N VAL A 158 -19.56 -23.62 -2.46
CA VAL A 158 -19.04 -23.56 -1.07
C VAL A 158 -17.55 -23.90 -0.98
N SER A 159 -17.07 -24.83 -1.81
CA SER A 159 -15.67 -25.26 -1.82
C SER A 159 -14.75 -24.46 -2.74
N PHE A 160 -15.25 -23.81 -3.79
CA PHE A 160 -14.47 -23.12 -4.83
C PHE A 160 -14.88 -21.68 -5.16
N GLY A 161 -15.93 -21.18 -4.52
CA GLY A 161 -16.52 -19.87 -4.79
C GLY A 161 -15.65 -18.68 -4.38
N PRO A 162 -16.01 -17.47 -4.85
CA PRO A 162 -15.33 -16.21 -4.56
C PRO A 162 -15.66 -15.68 -3.15
N HIS A 163 -15.36 -16.48 -2.14
CA HIS A 163 -15.54 -16.17 -0.72
C HIS A 163 -14.36 -16.62 0.13
N GLY A 164 -14.34 -16.15 1.37
CA GLY A 164 -13.24 -16.37 2.29
C GLY A 164 -11.92 -15.92 1.64
N PRO A 165 -10.87 -16.76 1.65
CA PRO A 165 -9.57 -16.43 1.07
C PRO A 165 -9.58 -16.08 -0.44
N ARG A 166 -10.64 -16.46 -1.18
CA ARG A 166 -10.79 -16.20 -2.62
C ARG A 166 -11.72 -15.04 -2.95
N LYS A 167 -12.11 -14.26 -1.94
CA LYS A 167 -12.90 -13.06 -2.17
C LYS A 167 -12.11 -12.08 -3.05
N PRO A 168 -12.73 -11.50 -4.10
CA PRO A 168 -12.04 -10.55 -4.95
C PRO A 168 -11.61 -9.33 -4.14
N ILE A 169 -10.36 -8.89 -4.35
CA ILE A 169 -9.79 -7.70 -3.71
C ILE A 169 -10.53 -6.42 -4.09
N THR A 170 -11.12 -6.40 -5.28
CA THR A 170 -11.94 -5.32 -5.80
C THR A 170 -13.40 -5.70 -5.67
N ALA A 171 -14.15 -4.97 -4.83
CA ALA A 171 -15.60 -5.07 -4.83
C ALA A 171 -16.18 -4.45 -6.11
N SER A 172 -17.41 -4.84 -6.45
CA SER A 172 -18.13 -4.26 -7.59
C SER A 172 -18.22 -2.74 -7.46
N GLY A 173 -17.88 -2.02 -8.52
CA GLY A 173 -17.87 -0.54 -8.56
C GLY A 173 -16.69 0.13 -7.86
N GLN A 174 -15.75 -0.61 -7.25
CA GLN A 174 -14.55 0.00 -6.63
C GLN A 174 -13.67 0.72 -7.64
N GLY A 175 -13.50 0.17 -8.85
CA GLY A 175 -12.70 0.82 -9.90
C GLY A 175 -13.19 2.22 -10.25
N ALA A 176 -14.52 2.42 -10.33
CA ALA A 176 -15.12 3.72 -10.57
C ALA A 176 -14.86 4.69 -9.41
N LYS A 177 -14.97 4.22 -8.15
CA LYS A 177 -14.65 5.02 -6.96
C LYS A 177 -13.18 5.42 -6.91
N THR A 178 -12.27 4.50 -7.20
CA THR A 178 -10.83 4.78 -7.27
C THR A 178 -10.52 5.81 -8.37
N PHE A 179 -11.07 5.62 -9.56
CA PHE A 179 -10.90 6.57 -10.66
C PHE A 179 -11.43 7.96 -10.31
N ALA A 180 -12.65 8.06 -9.78
CA ALA A 180 -13.23 9.32 -9.34
C ALA A 180 -12.39 9.99 -8.25
N GLY A 181 -11.86 9.22 -7.29
CA GLY A 181 -10.96 9.71 -6.26
C GLY A 181 -9.65 10.28 -6.83
N VAL A 182 -9.04 9.62 -7.81
CA VAL A 182 -7.82 10.09 -8.47
C VAL A 182 -8.09 11.37 -9.26
N VAL A 183 -9.18 11.43 -10.04
CA VAL A 183 -9.57 12.63 -10.80
C VAL A 183 -9.86 13.79 -9.86
N ALA A 184 -10.57 13.54 -8.74
CA ALA A 184 -10.83 14.56 -7.73
C ALA A 184 -9.52 15.10 -7.11
N ALA A 185 -8.57 14.22 -6.78
CA ALA A 185 -7.28 14.62 -6.25
C ALA A 185 -6.49 15.48 -7.25
N LEU A 186 -6.43 15.07 -8.52
CA LEU A 186 -5.80 15.86 -9.59
C LEU A 186 -6.48 17.23 -9.75
N GLY A 187 -7.81 17.28 -9.67
CA GLY A 187 -8.59 18.52 -9.70
C GLY A 187 -8.25 19.45 -8.53
N VAL A 188 -8.16 18.92 -7.30
CA VAL A 188 -7.75 19.69 -6.12
C VAL A 188 -6.32 20.20 -6.27
N THR A 189 -5.37 19.34 -6.67
CA THR A 189 -3.97 19.75 -6.87
C THR A 189 -3.86 20.83 -7.93
N THR A 190 -4.58 20.69 -9.05
CA THR A 190 -4.61 21.71 -10.11
C THR A 190 -5.22 23.01 -9.60
N GLY A 191 -6.32 22.95 -8.85
CA GLY A 191 -6.96 24.12 -8.25
C GLY A 191 -6.02 24.88 -7.31
N VAL A 192 -5.35 24.16 -6.41
CA VAL A 192 -4.35 24.74 -5.50
C VAL A 192 -3.20 25.36 -6.27
N PHE A 193 -2.69 24.68 -7.29
CA PHE A 193 -1.61 25.20 -8.14
C PHE A 193 -2.00 26.52 -8.82
N TYR A 194 -3.20 26.60 -9.41
CA TYR A 194 -3.67 27.83 -10.05
C TYR A 194 -3.91 28.95 -9.05
N LEU A 195 -4.41 28.65 -7.85
CA LEU A 195 -4.54 29.64 -6.78
C LEU A 195 -3.16 30.20 -6.37
N MET A 196 -2.16 29.34 -6.19
CA MET A 196 -0.79 29.78 -5.90
C MET A 196 -0.20 30.60 -7.06
N ARG A 197 -0.42 30.16 -8.30
CA ARG A 197 0.11 30.82 -9.50
C ARG A 197 -0.53 32.19 -9.76
N ALA A 198 -1.81 32.35 -9.45
CA ALA A 198 -2.56 33.60 -9.59
C ALA A 198 -2.12 34.65 -8.54
N ASN A 199 -1.66 34.21 -7.37
CA ASN A 199 -1.09 35.07 -6.33
C ASN A 199 0.43 35.26 -6.47
N GLY A 200 1.03 34.79 -7.57
CA GLY A 200 2.46 34.96 -7.85
C GLY A 200 2.83 36.39 -8.24
N GLY A 201 4.13 36.71 -8.21
CA GLY A 201 4.65 37.99 -8.65
C GLY A 201 4.43 38.26 -10.15
N ALA A 202 4.64 39.51 -10.54
CA ALA A 202 4.55 39.93 -11.94
C ALA A 202 5.51 39.12 -12.84
N PRO A 203 5.11 38.82 -14.09
CA PRO A 203 6.01 38.20 -15.07
C PRO A 203 7.29 39.00 -15.26
N VAL A 204 8.41 38.31 -15.52
CA VAL A 204 9.68 38.98 -15.82
C VAL A 204 9.57 39.77 -17.13
N LYS A 205 10.24 40.92 -17.19
CA LYS A 205 10.16 41.84 -18.33
C LYS A 205 10.61 41.24 -19.67
N THR A 206 11.46 40.20 -19.62
CA THR A 206 11.99 39.52 -20.80
C THR A 206 11.05 38.47 -21.40
N MET A 207 9.93 38.18 -20.73
CA MET A 207 8.91 37.25 -21.19
C MET A 207 7.76 37.94 -21.95
N THR A 208 7.98 39.17 -22.42
CA THR A 208 7.07 39.83 -23.37
C THR A 208 7.40 39.41 -24.80
N LYS A 209 6.38 39.40 -25.67
CA LYS A 209 6.54 39.04 -27.07
C LYS A 209 7.53 39.96 -27.80
N GLU A 210 7.44 41.26 -27.56
CA GLU A 210 8.34 42.28 -28.14
C GLU A 210 9.81 42.02 -27.78
N TRP A 211 10.09 41.68 -26.52
CA TRP A 211 11.47 41.38 -26.08
C TRP A 211 11.99 40.09 -26.73
N GLN A 212 11.14 39.08 -26.87
CA GLN A 212 11.50 37.81 -27.49
C GLN A 212 11.72 37.96 -29.00
N GLU A 213 10.95 38.81 -29.68
CA GLU A 213 11.14 39.16 -31.08
C GLU A 213 12.43 39.98 -31.30
N ALA A 214 12.69 40.97 -30.45
CA ALA A 214 13.97 41.69 -30.48
C ALA A 214 15.18 40.75 -30.22
N SER A 215 15.01 39.76 -29.35
CA SER A 215 16.03 38.72 -29.12
C SER A 215 16.25 37.85 -30.36
N ASN A 216 15.22 37.62 -31.18
CA ASN A 216 15.35 36.92 -32.45
C ASN A 216 16.15 37.71 -33.48
N GLU A 217 15.93 39.02 -33.57
CA GLU A 217 16.66 39.90 -34.49
C GLU A 217 18.16 39.89 -34.17
N ILE A 218 18.51 40.07 -32.89
CA ILE A 218 19.90 39.99 -32.42
C ILE A 218 20.50 38.60 -32.71
N ALA A 219 19.72 37.53 -32.51
CA ALA A 219 20.19 36.18 -32.78
C ALA A 219 20.46 35.93 -34.27
N LEU A 220 19.66 36.52 -35.16
CA LEU A 220 19.86 36.45 -36.60
C LEU A 220 21.09 37.27 -37.02
N GLU A 221 21.26 38.49 -36.49
CA GLU A 221 22.43 39.34 -36.72
C GLU A 221 23.73 38.66 -36.30
N GLN A 222 23.72 37.99 -35.15
CA GLN A 222 24.86 37.24 -34.61
C GLN A 222 25.04 35.85 -35.24
N LYS A 223 24.20 35.47 -36.21
CA LYS A 223 24.19 34.16 -36.86
C LYS A 223 24.14 33.01 -35.86
N GLN A 224 23.31 33.14 -34.84
CA GLN A 224 23.17 32.13 -33.79
C GLN A 224 22.58 30.83 -34.35
N ASN A 225 23.31 29.73 -34.12
CA ASN A 225 22.97 28.39 -34.58
C ASN A 225 22.60 28.33 -36.09
N PRO A 226 23.57 28.51 -37.00
CA PRO A 226 23.32 28.64 -38.43
C PRO A 226 23.02 27.31 -39.15
N ILE A 227 23.18 26.17 -38.50
CA ILE A 227 22.95 24.84 -39.13
C ILE A 227 21.51 24.36 -38.90
N THR A 228 20.98 24.53 -37.70
CA THR A 228 19.64 24.00 -37.32
C THR A 228 18.73 25.03 -36.64
N GLY A 229 19.28 26.20 -36.30
CA GLY A 229 18.61 27.21 -35.50
C GLY A 229 18.13 28.40 -36.31
N ILE A 230 17.90 29.50 -35.60
CA ILE A 230 17.20 30.67 -36.12
C ILE A 230 17.90 31.33 -37.32
N ALA A 231 19.22 31.20 -37.43
CA ALA A 231 20.01 31.74 -38.54
C ALA A 231 20.25 30.73 -39.68
N SER A 232 19.58 29.57 -39.68
CA SER A 232 19.70 28.58 -40.76
C SER A 232 18.73 28.85 -41.92
N ASP A 233 19.16 28.58 -43.14
CA ASP A 233 18.38 28.85 -44.37
C ASP A 233 17.01 28.14 -44.42
N ASN A 234 16.89 27.03 -43.69
CA ASN A 234 15.68 26.20 -43.65
C ASN A 234 14.85 26.38 -42.37
N TYR A 235 15.12 27.41 -41.56
CA TYR A 235 14.40 27.63 -40.31
C TYR A 235 12.95 28.07 -40.53
N LYS A 236 11.99 27.38 -39.88
CA LYS A 236 10.54 27.66 -39.97
C LYS A 236 9.84 27.86 -38.61
N GLY A 237 10.62 28.05 -37.54
CA GLY A 237 10.12 28.21 -36.17
C GLY A 237 9.89 29.66 -35.75
N LYS A 238 9.31 29.87 -34.55
CA LYS A 238 9.06 31.20 -33.95
C LYS A 238 10.29 31.79 -33.23
N GLY A 239 11.45 31.14 -33.30
CA GLY A 239 12.65 31.55 -32.58
C GLY A 239 12.49 31.42 -31.06
N HIS A 240 12.92 32.46 -30.35
CA HIS A 240 12.83 32.65 -28.92
C HIS A 240 11.43 33.06 -28.43
N VAL A 241 10.44 33.21 -29.33
CA VAL A 241 9.07 33.57 -28.94
C VAL A 241 8.37 32.37 -28.30
N GLN A 242 8.10 32.49 -27.01
CA GLN A 242 7.39 31.50 -26.22
C GLN A 242 5.94 31.97 -25.98
N SER A 243 5.00 31.04 -25.98
CA SER A 243 3.65 31.34 -25.50
C SER A 243 3.71 31.60 -24.00
N ALA A 244 3.31 32.81 -23.59
CA ALA A 244 3.15 33.19 -22.19
C ALA A 244 1.99 32.44 -21.53
#